data_AF-A0A7D7QAG6-F1
#
_entry.id   AF-A0A7D7QAG6-F1
#
_cell.length_a   1.000
_cell.length_b   1.000
_cell.length_c   1.000
_cell.angle_alpha   90.00
_cell.angle_beta   90.00
_cell.angle_gamma   90.00
#
_symmetry.space_group_name_H-M   'P 1'
#
loop_
_entity.id
_entity.type
_entity.pdbx_description
1 polymer ?
#
loop_
_entity_poly.entity_id
_entity_poly.type
_entity_poly.pdbx_seq_one_letter_code
_entity_poly.pdbx_strand_id
1 'polypeptide(L)'
;MPENWMLPRIFPIGGILFDFLFVLIAIPIEAYVLHFRLKFDKKSSTFYAISINLFSSVIGWFIFFVSEPMLPIQVKSELINYMFFNNFKSPDTQPLIILTACIIFFTTFLMKFFILKVLLLSLLNEPLAKKEEEPKTSQRQRWRRFSSIKLQNTNLVTTILIANSLSYTAITIILLFRSK
;
A
#
# COMPACT_ATOMS: atom_id res chain seq x y z
N MET A 1 -24.93 36.70 6.59
CA MET A 1 -25.20 35.25 6.53
C MET A 1 -23.88 34.55 6.22
N PRO A 2 -23.18 33.95 7.20
CA PRO A 2 -22.12 33.00 6.91
C PRO A 2 -22.74 31.59 6.91
N GLU A 3 -22.64 30.94 5.76
CA GLU A 3 -23.16 29.61 5.50
C GLU A 3 -22.51 28.56 6.40
N ASN A 4 -23.32 27.56 6.74
CA ASN A 4 -23.04 26.39 7.54
C ASN A 4 -21.71 25.71 7.18
N TRP A 5 -20.64 26.04 7.91
CA TRP A 5 -19.52 25.13 8.15
C TRP A 5 -20.01 24.04 9.10
N MET A 6 -20.90 23.18 8.63
CA MET A 6 -21.19 21.91 9.28
C MET A 6 -19.95 21.04 9.13
N LEU A 7 -18.93 21.30 9.94
CA LEU A 7 -17.91 20.31 10.24
C LEU A 7 -18.68 19.04 10.66
N PRO A 8 -18.44 17.88 10.01
CA PRO A 8 -19.11 16.66 10.41
C PRO A 8 -18.88 16.46 11.90
N ARG A 9 -19.98 16.32 12.66
CA ARG A 9 -20.03 16.39 14.12
C ARG A 9 -19.21 15.30 14.84
N ILE A 10 -18.58 14.42 14.09
CA ILE A 10 -17.80 13.29 14.59
C ILE A 10 -16.52 13.21 13.76
N PHE A 11 -15.42 13.70 14.32
CA PHE A 11 -14.09 13.54 13.73
C PHE A 11 -13.65 12.08 13.91
N PRO A 12 -13.29 11.33 12.85
CA PRO A 12 -12.91 9.93 12.93
C PRO A 12 -11.48 9.75 13.47
N ILE A 13 -11.19 10.34 14.63
CA ILE A 13 -9.86 10.29 15.29
C ILE A 13 -9.40 8.85 15.51
N GLY A 14 -10.32 7.96 15.88
CA GLY A 14 -10.03 6.53 16.01
C GLY A 14 -9.54 5.92 14.69
N GLY A 15 -10.23 6.20 13.58
CA GLY A 15 -9.84 5.70 12.26
C GLY A 15 -8.46 6.18 11.83
N ILE A 16 -8.16 7.46 12.05
CA ILE A 16 -6.87 8.06 11.75
C ILE A 16 -5.75 7.41 12.60
N LEU A 17 -5.96 7.26 13.91
CA LEU A 17 -4.99 6.63 14.81
C LEU A 17 -4.70 5.17 14.43
N PHE A 18 -5.74 4.40 14.06
CA PHE A 18 -5.56 3.02 13.59
C PHE A 18 -4.81 2.96 12.25
N ASP A 19 -5.10 3.86 11.32
CA ASP A 19 -4.37 3.94 10.05
C ASP A 19 -2.87 4.23 10.28
N PHE A 20 -2.56 5.20 11.13
CA PHE A 20 -1.17 5.47 11.54
C PHE A 20 -0.49 4.26 12.18
N LEU A 21 -1.19 3.54 13.05
CA LEU A 21 -0.68 2.32 13.67
C LEU A 21 -0.38 1.24 12.61
N PHE A 22 -1.26 1.06 11.64
CA PHE A 22 -1.07 0.07 10.58
C PHE A 22 0.10 0.42 9.67
N VAL A 23 0.26 1.70 9.31
CA VAL A 23 1.43 2.18 8.56
C VAL A 23 2.72 1.94 9.35
N LEU A 24 2.73 2.26 10.65
CA LEU A 24 3.89 2.08 11.52
C LEU A 24 4.36 0.61 11.60
N ILE A 25 3.42 -0.32 11.51
CA ILE A 25 3.69 -1.76 11.56
C ILE A 25 4.05 -2.32 10.18
N ALA A 26 3.39 -1.84 9.12
CA ALA A 26 3.67 -2.28 7.76
C ALA A 26 5.09 -1.88 7.32
N ILE A 27 5.53 -0.64 7.57
CA ILE A 27 6.84 -0.14 7.14
C ILE A 27 8.01 -1.07 7.52
N PRO A 28 8.21 -1.47 8.80
CA PRO A 28 9.33 -2.35 9.16
C PRO A 28 9.23 -3.74 8.54
N ILE A 29 8.03 -4.30 8.42
CA ILE A 29 7.79 -5.62 7.79
C ILE A 29 8.17 -5.55 6.31
N GLU A 30 7.67 -4.54 5.59
CA GLU A 30 7.96 -4.38 4.16
C GLU A 30 9.43 -4.03 3.92
N ALA A 31 10.04 -3.19 4.76
CA ALA A 31 11.46 -2.87 4.68
C ALA A 31 12.33 -4.14 4.85
N TYR A 32 11.97 -5.02 5.79
CA TYR A 32 12.68 -6.29 5.99
C TYR A 32 12.58 -7.19 4.75
N VAL A 33 11.38 -7.32 4.17
CA VAL A 33 11.16 -8.14 2.97
C VAL A 33 11.90 -7.58 1.75
N LEU A 34 11.87 -6.25 1.55
CA LEU A 34 12.62 -5.57 0.48
C LEU A 34 14.13 -5.78 0.64
N HIS A 35 14.66 -5.65 1.86
CA HIS A 35 16.09 -5.87 2.13
C HIS A 35 16.50 -7.32 1.79
N PHE A 36 15.74 -8.30 2.27
CA PHE A 36 16.10 -9.71 2.12
C PHE A 36 15.95 -10.22 0.68
N ARG A 37 14.88 -9.83 -0.04
CA ARG A 37 14.60 -10.36 -1.38
C ARG A 37 15.19 -9.54 -2.52
N LEU A 38 15.28 -8.22 -2.39
CA LEU A 38 15.82 -7.34 -3.44
C LEU A 38 17.27 -6.95 -3.19
N LYS A 39 17.85 -7.34 -2.03
CA LYS A 39 19.23 -7.03 -1.64
C LYS A 39 19.53 -5.53 -1.62
N PHE A 40 18.51 -4.71 -1.36
CA PHE A 40 18.69 -3.28 -1.15
C PHE A 40 19.40 -3.03 0.18
N ASP A 41 20.18 -1.95 0.26
CA ASP A 41 20.74 -1.48 1.54
C ASP A 41 19.63 -1.23 2.55
N LYS A 42 19.93 -1.37 3.86
CA LYS A 42 18.95 -1.14 4.93
C LYS A 42 18.27 0.23 4.81
N LYS A 43 19.06 1.28 4.57
CA LYS A 43 18.56 2.65 4.39
C LYS A 43 17.59 2.77 3.22
N SER A 44 17.96 2.20 2.07
CA SER A 44 17.15 2.24 0.85
C SER A 44 15.86 1.43 1.01
N SER A 45 15.94 0.24 1.62
CA SER A 45 14.79 -0.61 1.92
C SER A 45 13.76 0.10 2.81
N THR A 46 14.23 0.75 3.88
CA THR A 46 13.37 1.56 4.76
C THR A 46 12.77 2.76 4.02
N PHE A 47 13.57 3.48 3.22
CA PHE A 47 13.08 4.61 2.43
C PHE A 47 11.98 4.21 1.44
N TYR A 48 12.19 3.12 0.69
CA TYR A 48 11.19 2.60 -0.23
C TYR A 48 9.93 2.13 0.51
N ALA A 49 10.07 1.40 1.63
CA ALA A 49 8.93 0.95 2.43
C ALA A 49 8.11 2.12 2.99
N ILE A 50 8.76 3.15 3.51
CA ILE A 50 8.09 4.37 3.96
C ILE A 50 7.33 5.01 2.80
N SER A 51 8.00 5.20 1.66
CA SER A 51 7.42 5.88 0.51
C SER A 51 6.20 5.14 -0.03
N ILE A 52 6.31 3.83 -0.28
CA ILE A 52 5.20 3.05 -0.85
C ILE A 52 3.99 2.99 0.09
N ASN A 53 4.20 2.87 1.41
CA ASN A 53 3.09 2.83 2.36
C ASN A 53 2.42 4.20 2.50
N LEU A 54 3.19 5.28 2.65
CA LEU A 54 2.62 6.62 2.77
C LEU A 54 1.86 7.03 1.50
N PHE A 55 2.44 6.84 0.31
CA PHE A 55 1.75 7.14 -0.94
C PHE A 55 0.50 6.27 -1.14
N SER A 56 0.58 4.98 -0.80
CA SER A 56 -0.58 4.09 -0.86
C SER A 56 -1.69 4.53 0.10
N SER A 57 -1.37 4.96 1.33
CA SER A 57 -2.35 5.45 2.29
C SER A 57 -2.99 6.75 1.82
N VAL A 58 -2.20 7.74 1.39
CA VAL A 58 -2.72 9.03 0.91
C VAL A 58 -3.66 8.84 -0.27
N ILE A 59 -3.29 7.99 -1.23
CA ILE A 59 -4.14 7.76 -2.40
C ILE A 59 -5.34 6.89 -2.03
N GLY A 60 -5.21 5.96 -1.08
CA GLY A 60 -6.35 5.23 -0.52
C GLY A 60 -7.38 6.18 0.09
N TRP A 61 -6.94 7.15 0.90
CA TRP A 61 -7.80 8.20 1.45
C TRP A 61 -8.40 9.07 0.35
N PHE A 62 -7.62 9.45 -0.66
CA PHE A 62 -8.12 10.23 -1.79
C PHE A 62 -9.24 9.48 -2.55
N ILE A 63 -9.03 8.20 -2.87
CA ILE A 63 -10.02 7.35 -3.52
C ILE A 63 -11.27 7.22 -2.64
N PHE A 64 -11.10 7.03 -1.32
CA PHE A 64 -12.21 6.98 -0.38
C PHE A 64 -13.03 8.27 -0.42
N PHE A 65 -12.42 9.44 -0.29
CA PHE A 65 -13.15 10.72 -0.30
C PHE A 65 -13.83 11.02 -1.63
N VAL A 66 -13.26 10.59 -2.75
CA VAL A 66 -13.89 10.74 -4.08
C VAL A 66 -15.04 9.76 -4.27
N SER A 67 -14.93 8.54 -3.76
CA SER A 67 -15.95 7.49 -3.93
C SER A 67 -17.09 7.56 -2.90
N GLU A 68 -16.82 8.06 -1.68
CA GLU A 68 -17.83 8.21 -0.62
C GLU A 68 -19.12 8.91 -1.07
N PRO A 69 -19.09 10.06 -1.79
CA PRO A 69 -20.31 10.74 -2.22
C PRO A 69 -21.08 9.97 -3.31
N MET A 70 -20.43 9.03 -4.01
CA MET A 70 -21.05 8.22 -5.06
C MET A 70 -21.69 6.94 -4.51
N LEU A 71 -21.49 6.63 -3.21
CA LEU A 71 -22.02 5.42 -2.60
C LEU A 71 -23.53 5.52 -2.33
N PRO A 72 -24.31 4.44 -2.56
CA PRO A 72 -25.71 4.37 -2.16
C PRO A 72 -25.88 4.56 -0.65
N ILE A 73 -26.97 5.23 -0.25
CA ILE A 73 -27.30 5.53 1.17
C ILE A 73 -27.29 4.26 2.05
N GLN A 74 -27.69 3.11 1.49
CA GLN A 74 -27.71 1.82 2.18
C GLN A 74 -26.29 1.40 2.64
N VAL A 75 -25.31 1.46 1.73
CA VAL A 75 -23.90 1.10 2.01
C VAL A 75 -23.27 2.12 2.96
N LYS A 76 -23.60 3.41 2.81
CA LYS A 76 -23.11 4.46 3.71
C LYS A 76 -23.58 4.24 5.16
N SER A 77 -24.84 3.88 5.34
CA SER A 77 -25.42 3.57 6.66
C SER A 77 -24.80 2.32 7.29
N GLU A 78 -24.47 1.29 6.49
CA GLU A 78 -23.76 0.11 7.00
C GLU A 78 -22.31 0.40 7.38
N LEU A 79 -21.58 1.20 6.60
CA LEU A 79 -20.23 1.64 6.93
C LEU A 79 -20.19 2.44 8.25
N ILE A 80 -21.15 3.33 8.46
CA ILE A 80 -21.30 4.10 9.70
C ILE A 80 -21.61 3.14 10.86
N ASN A 81 -22.58 2.23 10.71
CA ASN A 81 -22.91 1.27 11.77
C ASN A 81 -21.72 0.35 12.11
N TYR A 82 -20.95 -0.09 11.11
CA TYR A 82 -19.73 -0.85 11.34
C TYR A 82 -18.68 -0.03 12.09
N MET A 83 -18.44 1.21 11.68
CA MET A 83 -17.47 2.10 12.33
C MET A 83 -17.83 2.39 13.81
N PHE A 84 -19.12 2.59 14.10
CA PHE A 84 -19.58 2.99 15.44
C PHE A 84 -19.91 1.81 16.37
N PHE A 85 -20.50 0.74 15.85
CA PHE A 85 -21.05 -0.34 16.66
C PHE A 85 -20.39 -1.70 16.42
N ASN A 86 -19.41 -1.78 15.50
CA ASN A 86 -18.75 -3.04 15.11
C ASN A 86 -19.74 -4.18 14.77
N ASN A 87 -20.96 -3.82 14.34
CA ASN A 87 -22.07 -4.73 14.12
C ASN A 87 -22.60 -4.57 12.70
N PHE A 88 -22.67 -5.68 11.98
CA PHE A 88 -23.32 -5.74 10.68
C PHE A 88 -24.80 -6.07 10.86
N LYS A 89 -25.68 -5.29 10.22
CA LYS A 89 -27.13 -5.46 10.35
C LYS A 89 -27.67 -6.67 9.59
N SER A 90 -26.98 -7.16 8.55
CA SER A 90 -27.45 -8.28 7.73
C SER A 90 -26.35 -9.34 7.52
N PRO A 91 -26.69 -10.64 7.53
CA PRO A 91 -25.75 -11.71 7.19
C PRO A 91 -25.40 -11.75 5.69
N ASP A 92 -26.24 -11.19 4.83
CA ASP A 92 -26.04 -11.14 3.38
C ASP A 92 -24.90 -10.21 2.94
N THR A 93 -24.38 -9.36 3.83
CA THR A 93 -23.26 -8.46 3.52
C THR A 93 -21.89 -9.12 3.71
N GLN A 94 -21.80 -10.26 4.37
CA GLN A 94 -20.51 -10.93 4.62
C GLN A 94 -19.75 -11.29 3.32
N PRO A 95 -20.38 -11.88 2.29
CA PRO A 95 -19.71 -12.18 1.02
C PRO A 95 -19.24 -10.91 0.30
N LEU A 96 -20.06 -9.85 0.35
CA LEU A 96 -19.73 -8.55 -0.25
C LEU A 96 -18.51 -7.93 0.43
N ILE A 97 -18.42 -7.99 1.77
CA ILE A 97 -17.27 -7.48 2.52
C ILE A 97 -16.00 -8.24 2.18
N ILE A 98 -16.05 -9.57 2.12
CA ILE A 98 -14.90 -10.40 1.75
C ILE A 98 -14.43 -10.05 0.33
N LEU A 99 -15.38 -9.89 -0.61
CA LEU A 99 -15.08 -9.48 -1.97
C LEU A 99 -14.43 -8.09 -2.02
N THR A 100 -14.98 -7.11 -1.30
CA THR A 100 -14.43 -5.76 -1.22
C THR A 100 -13.04 -5.76 -0.59
N ALA A 101 -12.82 -6.51 0.49
CA ALA A 101 -11.51 -6.64 1.12
C ALA A 101 -10.48 -7.27 0.18
N CYS A 102 -10.89 -8.29 -0.58
CA CYS A 102 -10.06 -8.92 -1.60
C CYS A 102 -9.66 -7.93 -2.71
N ILE A 103 -10.64 -7.16 -3.22
CA ILE A 103 -10.39 -6.11 -4.21
C ILE A 103 -9.41 -5.06 -3.65
N ILE A 104 -9.64 -4.55 -2.44
CA ILE A 104 -8.75 -3.57 -1.80
C ILE A 104 -7.34 -4.13 -1.65
N PHE A 105 -7.19 -5.40 -1.24
CA PHE A 105 -5.89 -6.04 -1.12
C PHE A 105 -5.13 -6.07 -2.47
N PHE A 106 -5.79 -6.47 -3.55
CA PHE A 106 -5.14 -6.51 -4.86
C PHE A 106 -4.86 -5.12 -5.43
N THR A 107 -5.80 -4.17 -5.27
CA THR A 107 -5.61 -2.80 -5.73
C THR A 107 -4.45 -2.12 -4.99
N THR A 108 -4.36 -2.27 -3.67
CA THR A 108 -3.24 -1.72 -2.87
C THR A 108 -1.91 -2.38 -3.24
N PHE A 109 -1.90 -3.69 -3.47
CA PHE A 109 -0.71 -4.39 -3.97
C PHE A 109 -0.25 -3.86 -5.34
N LEU A 110 -1.14 -3.76 -6.32
CA LEU A 110 -0.83 -3.23 -7.67
C LEU A 110 -0.30 -1.80 -7.57
N MET A 111 -0.93 -1.01 -6.71
CA MET A 111 -0.57 0.37 -6.48
C MET A 111 0.84 0.50 -5.88
N LYS A 112 1.15 -0.24 -4.81
CA LYS A 112 2.49 -0.28 -4.22
C LYS A 112 3.54 -0.73 -5.23
N PHE A 113 3.21 -1.69 -6.08
CA PHE A 113 4.09 -2.11 -7.17
C PHE A 113 4.36 -0.99 -8.18
N PHE A 114 3.33 -0.26 -8.60
CA PHE A 114 3.49 0.87 -9.51
C PHE A 114 4.35 1.98 -8.90
N ILE A 115 4.08 2.36 -7.64
CA ILE A 115 4.86 3.39 -6.92
C ILE A 115 6.32 2.96 -6.82
N LEU A 116 6.61 1.74 -6.38
CA LEU A 116 7.99 1.27 -6.27
C LEU A 116 8.70 1.29 -7.62
N LYS A 117 8.02 0.87 -8.69
CA LYS A 117 8.58 0.87 -10.04
C LYS A 117 8.91 2.30 -10.50
N VAL A 118 8.03 3.26 -10.23
CA VAL A 118 8.26 4.68 -10.55
C VAL A 118 9.44 5.22 -9.74
N LEU A 119 9.50 4.94 -8.43
CA LEU A 119 10.60 5.36 -7.57
C LEU A 119 11.94 4.78 -8.05
N LEU A 120 11.98 3.48 -8.37
CA LEU A 120 13.17 2.83 -8.90
C LEU A 120 13.59 3.43 -10.24
N LEU A 121 12.66 3.68 -11.16
CA LEU A 121 12.97 4.30 -12.46
C LEU A 121 13.51 5.72 -12.29
N SER A 122 12.91 6.52 -11.40
CA SER A 122 13.34 7.89 -11.15
C SER A 122 14.72 7.95 -10.51
N LEU A 123 15.03 7.04 -9.59
CA LEU A 123 16.31 7.01 -8.87
C LEU A 123 17.42 6.30 -9.66
N LEU A 124 17.12 5.34 -10.53
CA LEU A 124 18.12 4.73 -11.43
C LEU A 124 18.53 5.66 -12.59
N ASN A 125 17.72 6.66 -12.90
CA ASN A 125 18.07 7.69 -13.89
C ASN A 125 19.01 8.76 -13.30
N GLU A 126 19.22 8.78 -11.98
CA GLU A 126 20.39 9.43 -11.39
C GLU A 126 21.56 8.45 -11.41
N PRO A 127 22.72 8.82 -11.99
CA PRO A 127 23.89 7.98 -11.95
C PRO A 127 24.36 7.93 -10.49
N LEU A 128 23.93 6.90 -9.76
CA LEU A 128 24.58 6.48 -8.52
C LEU A 128 26.05 6.24 -8.85
N ALA A 129 26.84 7.26 -8.50
CA ALA A 129 28.21 7.44 -8.91
C ALA A 129 29.08 6.27 -8.45
N LYS A 130 29.86 5.78 -9.43
CA LYS A 130 31.23 5.25 -9.32
C LYS A 130 31.40 3.94 -8.54
N LYS A 131 31.55 2.86 -9.31
CA LYS A 131 32.79 2.07 -9.29
C LYS A 131 33.12 1.53 -10.70
N GLU A 132 34.25 2.03 -11.19
CA GLU A 132 35.26 1.43 -12.09
C GLU A 132 34.87 1.08 -13.56
N GLU A 133 35.46 1.87 -14.47
CA GLU A 133 36.29 1.50 -15.66
C GLU A 133 35.88 0.21 -16.42
N GLU A 134 35.72 0.11 -17.75
CA GLU A 134 36.08 0.87 -18.95
C GLU A 134 35.26 0.26 -20.15
N PRO A 135 35.42 0.69 -21.43
CA PRO A 135 34.32 0.70 -22.40
C PRO A 135 34.20 -0.53 -23.35
N LYS A 136 33.08 -0.53 -24.11
CA LYS A 136 32.77 -1.24 -25.37
C LYS A 136 31.95 -2.54 -25.26
N THR A 137 30.67 -2.48 -25.66
CA THR A 137 29.97 -3.37 -26.64
C THR A 137 28.43 -3.19 -26.57
N SER A 138 27.91 -2.31 -27.42
CA SER A 138 26.59 -1.66 -27.31
C SER A 138 25.35 -2.44 -27.76
N GLN A 139 25.42 -3.76 -28.04
CA GLN A 139 24.23 -4.52 -28.48
C GLN A 139 23.92 -5.76 -27.63
N ARG A 140 24.95 -6.52 -27.22
CA ARG A 140 24.80 -7.72 -26.38
C ARG A 140 24.49 -7.39 -24.90
N GLN A 141 24.99 -6.25 -24.40
CA GLN A 141 24.64 -5.74 -23.07
C GLN A 141 23.19 -5.25 -22.99
N ARG A 142 22.61 -4.73 -24.08
CA ARG A 142 21.21 -4.25 -24.10
C ARG A 142 20.21 -5.41 -23.95
N TRP A 143 20.49 -6.56 -24.57
CA TRP A 143 19.66 -7.77 -24.44
C TRP A 143 19.81 -8.45 -23.07
N ARG A 144 21.03 -8.47 -22.50
CA ARG A 144 21.23 -8.93 -21.12
C ARG A 144 20.57 -8.00 -20.10
N ARG A 145 20.58 -6.68 -20.31
CA ARG A 145 19.79 -5.71 -19.51
C ARG A 145 18.29 -5.96 -19.62
N PHE A 146 17.77 -6.22 -20.82
CA PHE A 146 16.33 -6.46 -20.98
C PHE A 146 15.88 -7.76 -20.30
N SER A 147 16.71 -8.81 -20.38
CA SER A 147 16.53 -10.06 -19.65
C SER A 147 16.63 -9.88 -18.13
N SER A 148 17.63 -9.14 -17.64
CA SER A 148 17.81 -8.87 -16.21
C SER A 148 16.69 -7.99 -15.65
N ILE A 149 16.20 -7.00 -16.41
CA ILE A 149 15.06 -6.16 -16.05
C ILE A 149 13.78 -7.01 -15.96
N LYS A 150 13.57 -7.97 -16.88
CA LYS A 150 12.40 -8.86 -16.85
C LYS A 150 12.42 -9.81 -15.64
N LEU A 151 13.58 -10.38 -15.32
CA LEU A 151 13.78 -11.22 -14.13
C LEU A 151 13.68 -10.41 -12.81
N GLN A 152 14.22 -9.20 -12.79
CA GLN A 152 14.12 -8.27 -11.68
C GLN A 152 12.67 -7.84 -11.46
N ASN A 153 11.90 -7.60 -12.53
CA ASN A 153 10.47 -7.28 -12.43
C ASN A 153 9.66 -8.42 -11.80
N THR A 154 9.90 -9.69 -12.18
CA THR A 154 9.21 -10.83 -11.56
C THR A 154 9.57 -10.96 -10.06
N ASN A 155 10.83 -10.74 -9.70
CA ASN A 155 11.25 -10.75 -8.30
C ASN A 155 10.66 -9.55 -7.52
N LEU A 156 10.51 -8.38 -8.15
CA LEU A 156 9.85 -7.20 -7.56
C LEU A 156 8.36 -7.45 -7.29
N VAL A 157 7.61 -7.97 -8.27
CA VAL A 157 6.17 -8.28 -8.13
C VAL A 157 5.96 -9.25 -6.97
N THR A 158 6.71 -10.36 -6.95
CA THR A 158 6.58 -11.39 -5.90
C THR A 158 7.03 -10.87 -4.53
N THR A 159 8.08 -10.04 -4.48
CA THR A 159 8.55 -9.44 -3.21
C THR A 159 7.50 -8.50 -2.63
N ILE A 160 6.91 -7.62 -3.43
CA ILE A 160 5.87 -6.69 -2.97
C ILE A 160 4.61 -7.44 -2.56
N LEU A 161 4.25 -8.51 -3.29
CA LEU A 161 3.10 -9.33 -2.94
C LEU A 161 3.30 -9.96 -1.56
N ILE A 162 4.46 -10.56 -1.31
CA ILE A 162 4.82 -11.16 -0.02
C ILE A 162 4.85 -10.09 1.08
N ALA A 163 5.44 -8.93 0.80
CA ALA A 163 5.50 -7.82 1.75
C ALA A 163 4.10 -7.34 2.14
N ASN A 164 3.21 -7.17 1.15
CA ASN A 164 1.83 -6.75 1.38
C ASN A 164 1.05 -7.83 2.14
N SER A 165 1.16 -9.11 1.75
CA SER A 165 0.50 -10.22 2.44
C SER A 165 0.93 -10.31 3.91
N LEU A 166 2.23 -10.20 4.21
CA LEU A 166 2.73 -10.27 5.58
C LEU A 166 2.24 -9.09 6.43
N SER A 167 2.26 -7.88 5.86
CA SER A 167 1.77 -6.67 6.55
C SER A 167 0.28 -6.77 6.85
N TYR A 168 -0.55 -7.17 5.87
CA TYR A 168 -1.99 -7.36 6.07
C TYR A 168 -2.30 -8.50 7.04
N THR A 169 -1.50 -9.57 7.05
CA THR A 169 -1.63 -10.65 8.04
C THR A 169 -1.37 -10.14 9.45
N ALA A 170 -0.30 -9.36 9.65
CA ALA A 170 0.01 -8.75 10.95
C ALA A 170 -1.10 -7.79 11.41
N ILE A 171 -1.59 -6.93 10.51
CA ILE A 171 -2.71 -6.02 10.79
C ILE A 171 -3.98 -6.81 11.17
N THR A 172 -4.29 -7.89 10.45
CA THR A 172 -5.46 -8.73 10.74
C THR A 172 -5.35 -9.38 12.12
N ILE A 173 -4.17 -9.85 12.51
CA ILE A 173 -3.93 -10.41 13.86
C ILE A 173 -4.20 -9.35 14.94
N ILE A 174 -3.73 -8.11 14.75
CA ILE A 174 -3.98 -7.00 15.68
C ILE A 174 -5.47 -6.69 15.79
N LEU A 175 -6.17 -6.67 14.65
CA LEU A 175 -7.62 -6.46 14.61
C LEU A 175 -8.38 -7.58 15.34
N LEU A 176 -7.95 -8.83 15.23
CA LEU A 176 -8.54 -9.96 15.95
C LEU A 176 -8.36 -9.83 17.46
N PHE A 177 -7.22 -9.33 17.94
CA PHE A 177 -7.01 -9.07 19.37
C PHE A 177 -7.86 -7.89 19.88
N ARG A 178 -8.14 -6.89 19.04
CA ARG A 178 -9.03 -5.77 19.38
C ARG A 178 -10.50 -6.18 19.45
N SER A 179 -10.92 -7.12 18.59
CA SER A 179 -12.32 -7.54 18.48
C SER A 179 -12.75 -8.54 19.56
N LYS A 180 -11.82 -9.04 20.37
CA LYS A 180 -12.09 -9.80 21.58
C LYS A 180 -12.16 -8.87 22.79
#